data_AF-A0A3P7U174-F1
#
_entry.id   AF-A0A3P7U174-F1
#
_cell.length_a   1.000
_cell.length_b   1.000
_cell.length_c   1.000
_cell.angle_alpha   90.00
_cell.angle_beta   90.00
_cell.angle_gamma   90.00
#
_symmetry.space_group_name_H-M   'P 1'
#
loop_
_entity.id
_entity.type
_entity.pdbx_description
1 polymer ?
#
loop_
_entity_poly.entity_id
_entity_poly.type
_entity_poly.pdbx_seq_one_letter_code
_entity_poly.pdbx_strand_id
1 'polypeptide(L)'
;MIVELFKRVDDFLSVHPKEIVLIDINHFYEFREQHHDKLLDMISNLFGDRLISRPTTTRTAMSYTLNKIWNSTGRVIIFYQPPLPSLRASDINGHAGPSDIIKLPNHVWSRQFIRSPWPKTDDAKRMVDDVGNILQTRVLEDGFQVCQAIVTLTVNSIIRQPTGTFEARFGRRATRALVDWLRQVFDSFSYLLFKLV
;
A
#
# COMPACT_ATOMS: atom_id res chain seq x y z
N MET A 1 18.77 -0.49 -7.95
CA MET A 1 17.50 -1.19 -8.18
C MET A 1 16.29 -0.32 -7.82
N ILE A 2 16.17 0.21 -6.58
CA ILE A 2 15.01 1.06 -6.20
C ILE A 2 15.01 2.47 -6.84
N VAL A 3 16.18 3.10 -7.00
CA VAL A 3 16.31 4.41 -7.67
C VAL A 3 15.74 4.36 -9.10
N GLU A 4 16.07 3.29 -9.82
CA GLU A 4 15.65 3.08 -11.20
C GLU A 4 14.14 2.88 -11.32
N LEU A 5 13.53 2.18 -10.34
CA LEU A 5 12.08 2.06 -10.25
C LEU A 5 11.43 3.45 -10.11
N PHE A 6 11.95 4.29 -9.21
CA PHE A 6 11.41 5.63 -9.01
C PHE A 6 11.60 6.53 -10.23
N LYS A 7 12.73 6.43 -10.94
CA LYS A 7 12.93 7.13 -12.22
C LYS A 7 11.87 6.74 -13.25
N ARG A 8 11.59 5.44 -13.41
CA ARG A 8 10.54 4.98 -14.33
C ARG A 8 9.15 5.49 -13.95
N VAL A 9 8.87 5.63 -12.65
CA VAL A 9 7.62 6.24 -12.19
C VAL A 9 7.56 7.72 -12.58
N ASP A 10 8.66 8.46 -12.41
CA ASP A 10 8.73 9.87 -12.80
C ASP A 10 8.62 10.07 -14.33
N ASP A 11 9.28 9.21 -15.12
CA ASP A 11 9.15 9.18 -16.58
C ASP A 11 7.70 8.93 -17.01
N PHE A 12 7.04 7.94 -16.39
CA PHE A 12 5.63 7.63 -16.63
C PHE A 12 4.73 8.85 -16.34
N LEU A 13 4.92 9.50 -15.18
CA LEU A 13 4.13 10.67 -14.79
C LEU A 13 4.39 11.89 -15.67
N SER A 14 5.55 11.96 -16.32
CA SER A 14 5.88 13.01 -17.28
C SER A 14 5.10 12.88 -18.59
N VAL A 15 4.81 11.64 -19.01
CA VAL A 15 4.01 11.36 -20.22
C VAL A 15 2.51 11.28 -19.91
N HIS A 16 2.14 10.99 -18.66
CA HIS A 16 0.75 10.79 -18.23
C HIS A 16 0.35 11.76 -17.11
N PRO A 17 0.13 13.05 -17.42
CA PRO A 17 0.00 14.11 -16.40
C PRO A 17 -1.29 14.07 -15.56
N LYS A 18 -2.23 13.16 -15.86
CA LYS A 18 -3.45 12.94 -15.07
C LYS A 18 -3.38 11.70 -14.16
N GLU A 19 -2.34 10.89 -14.29
CA GLU A 19 -2.16 9.71 -13.46
C GLU A 19 -1.64 10.10 -12.08
N ILE A 20 -2.06 9.35 -11.06
CA ILE A 20 -1.62 9.54 -9.68
C ILE A 20 -1.10 8.20 -9.19
N VAL A 21 0.14 8.19 -8.69
CA VAL A 21 0.81 6.97 -8.24
C VAL A 21 0.87 6.94 -6.72
N LEU A 22 0.38 5.85 -6.15
CA LEU A 22 0.45 5.55 -4.72
C LEU A 22 1.56 4.52 -4.51
N ILE A 23 2.59 4.86 -3.75
CA ILE A 23 3.72 3.97 -3.45
C ILE A 23 3.67 3.63 -1.96
N ASP A 24 3.41 2.36 -1.64
CA ASP A 24 3.49 1.86 -0.26
C ASP A 24 4.84 1.20 0.00
N ILE A 25 5.68 1.84 0.81
CA ILE A 25 6.98 1.34 1.24
C ILE A 25 6.84 0.81 2.67
N ASN A 26 6.83 -0.51 2.79
CA ASN A 26 6.64 -1.24 4.03
C ASN A 26 7.68 -2.38 4.14
N HIS A 27 7.62 -3.14 5.24
CA HIS A 27 8.47 -4.32 5.48
C HIS A 27 9.98 -4.06 5.31
N PHE A 28 10.51 -3.10 6.07
CA PHE A 28 11.94 -2.83 6.10
C PHE A 28 12.71 -3.94 6.83
N TYR A 29 13.64 -4.59 6.13
CA TYR A 29 14.54 -5.59 6.69
C TYR A 29 15.92 -4.99 6.88
N GLU A 30 16.45 -5.05 8.11
CA GLU A 30 17.81 -4.57 8.44
C GLU A 30 18.08 -3.10 8.10
N PHE A 31 17.02 -2.27 8.00
CA PHE A 31 17.18 -0.82 7.89
C PHE A 31 17.63 -0.24 9.22
N ARG A 32 18.57 0.70 9.14
CA ARG A 32 18.96 1.58 10.23
C ARG A 32 18.46 3.00 9.91
N GLU A 33 18.46 3.89 10.88
CA GLU A 33 18.02 5.29 10.71
C GLU A 33 18.63 5.96 9.48
N GLN A 34 19.96 5.88 9.31
CA GLN A 34 20.67 6.44 8.15
C GLN A 34 20.20 5.88 6.80
N HIS A 35 19.68 4.65 6.77
CA HIS A 35 19.11 4.05 5.56
C HIS A 35 17.72 4.64 5.27
N HIS A 36 16.94 4.92 6.31
CA HIS A 36 15.66 5.62 6.17
C HIS A 36 15.88 7.04 5.66
N ASP A 37 16.81 7.79 6.26
CA ASP A 37 17.13 9.16 5.85
C ASP A 37 17.56 9.22 4.38
N LYS A 38 18.51 8.37 3.97
CA LYS A 38 18.96 8.30 2.57
C LYS A 38 17.84 7.97 1.60
N LEU A 39 16.93 7.07 1.97
CA LEU A 39 15.79 6.70 1.13
C LEU A 39 14.78 7.86 1.02
N LEU A 40 14.48 8.53 2.13
CA LEU A 40 13.59 9.67 2.17
C LEU A 40 14.15 10.85 1.37
N ASP A 41 15.43 11.18 1.56
CA ASP A 41 16.12 12.22 0.79
C ASP A 41 16.11 11.92 -0.70
N MET A 42 16.35 10.66 -1.09
CA MET A 42 16.28 10.25 -2.49
C MET A 42 14.87 10.44 -3.07
N ILE A 43 13.83 10.05 -2.33
CA ILE A 43 12.43 10.24 -2.73
C ILE A 43 12.11 11.73 -2.89
N SER A 44 12.51 12.55 -1.91
CA SER A 44 12.32 14.01 -1.95
C SER A 44 13.01 14.65 -3.14
N ASN A 45 14.26 14.28 -3.40
CA ASN A 45 15.05 14.84 -4.50
C ASN A 45 14.54 14.41 -5.87
N LEU A 46 14.04 13.18 -6.00
CA LEU A 46 13.60 12.64 -7.29
C LEU A 46 12.20 13.09 -7.68
N PHE A 47 11.23 13.04 -6.75
CA PHE A 47 9.85 13.41 -7.07
C PHE A 47 9.54 14.89 -6.80
N GLY A 48 10.30 15.58 -5.95
CA GLY A 48 10.19 17.02 -5.75
C GLY A 48 8.76 17.51 -5.49
N ASP A 49 8.32 18.47 -6.30
CA ASP A 49 6.98 19.08 -6.25
C ASP A 49 5.84 18.16 -6.73
N ARG A 50 6.17 17.00 -7.30
CA ARG A 50 5.20 15.94 -7.59
C ARG A 50 4.78 15.19 -6.33
N LEU A 51 5.45 15.37 -5.19
CA LEU A 51 5.02 14.73 -3.95
C LEU A 51 3.78 15.43 -3.38
N ILE A 52 2.77 14.63 -3.04
CA ILE A 52 1.54 15.11 -2.44
C ILE A 52 1.73 15.14 -0.91
N SER A 53 1.60 16.34 -0.34
CA SER A 53 1.71 16.57 1.09
C SER A 53 0.80 15.68 1.93
N ARG A 54 1.31 15.23 3.07
CA ARG A 54 0.55 14.46 4.05
C ARG A 54 -0.53 15.34 4.68
N PRO A 55 -1.79 14.88 4.75
CA PRO A 55 -2.84 15.58 5.49
C PRO A 55 -2.57 15.54 7.00
N THR A 56 -3.16 16.47 7.75
CA THR A 56 -3.03 16.50 9.22
C THR A 56 -3.67 15.27 9.85
N THR A 57 -4.82 14.83 9.33
CA THR A 57 -5.59 13.66 9.83
C THR A 57 -6.13 12.82 8.68
N THR A 58 -6.46 11.55 8.94
CA THR A 58 -7.08 10.65 7.94
C THR A 58 -8.37 11.23 7.37
N ARG A 59 -9.21 11.85 8.22
CA ARG A 59 -10.41 12.56 7.77
C ARG A 59 -10.11 13.67 6.77
N THR A 60 -9.06 14.47 7.01
CA THR A 60 -8.67 15.54 6.07
C THR A 60 -8.09 15.01 4.76
N ALA A 61 -7.68 13.74 4.69
CA ALA A 61 -7.27 13.10 3.44
C ALA A 61 -8.41 13.06 2.42
N MET A 62 -9.66 12.98 2.86
CA MET A 62 -10.85 13.03 1.99
C MET A 62 -10.97 14.35 1.21
N SER A 63 -10.27 15.39 1.63
CA SER A 63 -10.25 16.66 0.91
C SER A 63 -9.40 16.62 -0.36
N TYR A 64 -8.59 15.58 -0.57
CA TYR A 64 -7.75 15.37 -1.75
C TYR A 64 -8.56 14.69 -2.85
N THR A 65 -9.33 15.48 -3.60
CA THR A 65 -10.06 14.99 -4.77
C THR A 65 -9.16 14.98 -6.02
N LEU A 66 -9.48 14.13 -7.00
CA LEU A 66 -8.76 14.10 -8.29
C LEU A 66 -8.69 15.49 -8.92
N ASN A 67 -9.82 16.21 -8.93
CA ASN A 67 -9.86 17.57 -9.48
C ASN A 67 -8.89 18.52 -8.76
N LYS A 68 -8.80 18.47 -7.42
CA LYS A 68 -7.82 19.29 -6.70
C LYS A 68 -6.38 18.90 -7.00
N ILE A 69 -6.09 17.60 -7.06
CA ILE A 69 -4.74 17.10 -7.35
C ILE A 69 -4.32 17.50 -8.77
N TRP A 70 -5.20 17.36 -9.76
CA TRP A 70 -4.91 17.72 -11.15
C TRP A 70 -4.66 19.21 -11.36
N ASN A 71 -5.26 20.07 -10.51
CA ASN A 71 -4.98 21.51 -10.46
C ASN A 71 -3.73 21.88 -9.65
N SER A 72 -2.92 20.91 -9.25
CA SER A 72 -1.63 21.09 -8.57
C SER A 72 -0.50 20.36 -9.31
N THR A 73 0.75 20.49 -8.85
CA THR A 73 1.91 19.72 -9.35
C THR A 73 1.96 18.29 -8.82
N GLY A 74 1.27 18.02 -7.70
CA GLY A 74 1.36 16.75 -6.98
C GLY A 74 0.80 15.56 -7.76
N ARG A 75 1.54 14.47 -7.86
CA ARG A 75 1.18 13.21 -8.56
C ARG A 75 1.53 11.94 -7.80
N VAL A 76 2.34 12.03 -6.74
CA VAL A 76 2.86 10.87 -6.01
C VAL A 76 2.48 10.96 -4.54
N ILE A 77 1.82 9.92 -4.04
CA ILE A 77 1.61 9.71 -2.60
C ILE A 77 2.58 8.63 -2.14
N ILE A 78 3.44 8.96 -1.18
CA ILE A 78 4.35 7.99 -0.55
C ILE A 78 3.78 7.60 0.80
N PHE A 79 3.41 6.33 0.96
CA PHE A 79 3.20 5.73 2.26
C PHE A 79 4.50 5.12 2.75
N TYR A 80 4.87 5.41 3.99
CA TYR A 80 6.13 4.97 4.57
C TYR A 80 5.89 4.45 5.98
N GLN A 81 6.26 3.19 6.21
CA GLN A 81 5.91 2.46 7.42
C GLN A 81 7.16 1.91 8.12
N PRO A 82 7.98 2.78 8.76
CA PRO A 82 9.16 2.30 9.45
C PRO A 82 8.76 1.38 10.62
N PRO A 83 9.66 0.50 11.09
CA PRO A 83 9.44 -0.27 12.30
C PRO A 83 9.03 0.68 13.44
N LEU A 84 8.02 0.30 14.22
CA LEU A 84 7.68 1.06 15.41
C LEU A 84 8.86 0.96 16.39
N PRO A 85 9.25 2.07 17.06
CA PRO A 85 10.22 1.99 18.14
C PRO A 85 9.74 0.95 19.15
N SER A 86 10.62 0.02 19.52
CA SER A 86 10.33 -0.94 20.59
C SER A 86 10.10 -0.17 21.88
N LEU A 87 8.85 -0.16 22.37
CA LEU A 87 8.46 0.45 23.67
C LEU A 87 9.13 -0.23 24.89
N ARG A 88 9.95 -1.26 24.68
CA ARG A 88 10.63 -2.00 25.74
C ARG A 88 12.11 -1.62 25.75
N ALA A 89 12.51 -0.88 26.76
CA ALA A 89 13.90 -0.54 27.07
C ALA A 89 14.75 -1.77 27.52
N SER A 90 14.33 -2.99 27.21
CA SER A 90 14.89 -4.24 27.78
C SER A 90 15.37 -5.25 26.75
N ASP A 91 15.44 -4.89 25.45
CA ASP A 91 16.09 -5.76 24.48
C ASP A 91 17.60 -5.63 24.63
N ILE A 92 18.21 -6.70 25.17
CA ILE A 92 19.59 -6.82 25.66
C ILE A 92 20.63 -6.78 24.51
N ASN A 93 20.19 -6.50 23.29
CA ASN A 93 21.06 -6.23 22.15
C ASN A 93 21.20 -4.72 22.03
N GLY A 94 22.13 -4.17 22.81
CA GLY A 94 22.41 -2.74 22.89
C GLY A 94 22.64 -2.11 21.51
N HIS A 95 22.54 -0.77 21.50
CA HIS A 95 22.86 0.24 20.46
C HIS A 95 21.65 1.10 20.03
N ALA A 96 20.41 0.66 20.24
CA ALA A 96 19.22 1.49 19.99
C ALA A 96 18.75 2.13 21.30
N GLY A 97 19.06 3.42 21.47
CA GLY A 97 18.58 4.20 22.61
C GLY A 97 17.11 4.60 22.46
N PRO A 98 16.49 5.20 23.51
CA PRO A 98 15.09 5.64 23.49
C PRO A 98 14.79 6.84 22.56
N SER A 99 15.63 7.11 21.55
CA SER A 99 15.56 8.27 20.65
C SER A 99 15.29 7.93 19.18
N ASP A 100 15.09 6.66 18.82
CA ASP A 100 15.04 6.21 17.42
C ASP A 100 13.65 6.42 16.75
N ILE A 101 13.01 7.57 16.99
CA ILE A 101 11.76 7.93 16.30
C ILE A 101 12.13 8.59 14.96
N ILE A 102 12.04 7.83 13.87
CA ILE A 102 12.21 8.35 12.50
C ILE A 102 11.16 9.45 12.27
N LYS A 103 11.63 10.69 12.13
CA LYS A 103 10.77 11.84 11.83
C LYS A 103 10.45 11.86 10.35
N LEU A 104 9.22 11.50 10.00
CA LEU A 104 8.78 11.50 8.61
C LEU A 104 8.62 12.94 8.07
N PRO A 105 9.12 13.25 6.87
CA PRO A 105 8.86 14.51 6.18
C PRO A 105 7.36 14.78 5.97
N ASN A 106 6.98 16.05 5.83
CA ASN A 106 5.58 16.44 5.65
C ASN A 106 4.93 15.91 4.36
N HIS A 107 5.71 15.48 3.38
CA HIS A 107 5.22 14.89 2.13
C HIS A 107 5.14 13.35 2.18
N VAL A 108 5.43 12.75 3.32
CA VAL A 108 5.39 11.30 3.52
C VAL A 108 4.24 10.94 4.44
N TRP A 109 3.37 10.05 3.95
CA TRP A 109 2.16 9.60 4.63
C TRP A 109 2.50 8.43 5.54
N SER A 110 2.19 8.53 6.83
CA SER A 110 2.47 7.46 7.78
C SER A 110 1.47 6.31 7.66
N ARG A 111 1.76 5.19 8.34
CA ARG A 111 0.89 3.99 8.39
C ARG A 111 -0.58 4.27 8.68
N GLN A 112 -0.91 5.33 9.41
CA GLN A 112 -2.31 5.62 9.75
C GLN A 112 -3.18 5.96 8.53
N PHE A 113 -2.60 6.37 7.41
CA PHE A 113 -3.33 6.78 6.21
C PHE A 113 -3.60 5.65 5.23
N ILE A 114 -3.05 4.45 5.46
CA ILE A 114 -3.24 3.29 4.59
C ILE A 114 -3.45 2.03 5.40
N ARG A 115 -4.52 1.32 5.08
CA ARG A 115 -4.88 0.02 5.63
C ARG A 115 -4.75 -0.99 4.52
N SER A 116 -3.95 -2.03 4.74
CA SER A 116 -3.77 -3.11 3.77
C SER A 116 -4.00 -4.47 4.43
N PRO A 117 -5.23 -4.81 4.84
CA PRO A 117 -5.55 -6.16 5.25
C PRO A 117 -5.49 -7.12 4.06
N TRP A 118 -5.08 -8.36 4.34
CA TRP A 118 -5.09 -9.45 3.35
C TRP A 118 -5.80 -10.68 3.92
N PRO A 119 -6.52 -11.44 3.09
CA PRO A 119 -7.10 -12.72 3.47
C PRO A 119 -6.02 -13.71 3.92
N LYS A 120 -6.18 -14.27 5.12
CA LYS A 120 -5.28 -15.29 5.67
C LYS A 120 -5.79 -16.68 5.35
N THR A 121 -5.93 -16.98 4.05
CA THR A 121 -6.46 -18.25 3.57
C THR A 121 -5.80 -18.68 2.27
N ASP A 122 -5.69 -19.99 2.08
CA ASP A 122 -5.30 -20.62 0.81
C ASP A 122 -6.49 -20.96 -0.11
N ASP A 123 -7.73 -20.76 0.35
CA ASP A 123 -8.96 -21.02 -0.39
C ASP A 123 -9.45 -19.78 -1.15
N ALA A 124 -9.69 -19.93 -2.46
CA ALA A 124 -10.04 -18.82 -3.33
C ALA A 124 -11.45 -18.26 -3.06
N LYS A 125 -12.41 -19.08 -2.62
CA LYS A 125 -13.77 -18.61 -2.33
C LYS A 125 -13.78 -17.82 -1.02
N ARG A 126 -13.14 -18.36 0.01
CA ARG A 126 -12.96 -17.67 1.29
C ARG A 126 -12.17 -16.37 1.13
N MET A 127 -11.18 -16.33 0.24
CA MET A 127 -10.48 -15.08 -0.12
C MET A 127 -11.47 -14.03 -0.66
N VAL A 128 -12.38 -14.43 -1.56
CA VAL A 128 -13.41 -13.53 -2.10
C VAL A 128 -14.35 -13.05 -0.98
N ASP A 129 -14.80 -13.93 -0.10
CA ASP A 129 -15.65 -13.56 1.04
C ASP A 129 -14.94 -12.56 1.97
N ASP A 130 -13.67 -12.80 2.29
CA ASP A 130 -12.84 -11.91 3.10
C ASP A 130 -12.66 -10.54 2.43
N VAL A 131 -12.39 -10.50 1.12
CA VAL A 131 -12.31 -9.24 0.34
C VAL A 131 -13.66 -8.50 0.35
N GLY A 132 -14.76 -9.22 0.18
CA GLY A 132 -16.12 -8.66 0.26
C GLY A 132 -16.39 -8.03 1.62
N ASN A 133 -16.03 -8.72 2.70
CA ASN A 133 -16.17 -8.21 4.07
C ASN A 133 -15.31 -6.97 4.32
N ILE A 134 -14.06 -6.96 3.84
CA ILE A 134 -13.17 -5.79 3.92
C ILE A 134 -13.81 -4.58 3.23
N LEU A 135 -14.43 -4.79 2.05
CA LEU A 135 -15.08 -3.71 1.31
C LEU A 135 -16.37 -3.22 1.98
N GLN A 136 -17.17 -4.12 2.57
CA GLN A 136 -18.42 -3.77 3.24
C GLN A 136 -18.20 -3.04 4.58
N THR A 137 -17.14 -3.41 5.31
CA THR A 137 -16.84 -2.86 6.64
C THR A 137 -15.91 -1.65 6.62
N ARG A 138 -15.46 -1.21 5.42
CA ARG A 138 -14.53 -0.09 5.29
C ARG A 138 -15.14 1.22 5.81
N VAL A 139 -14.34 1.97 6.55
CA VAL A 139 -14.66 3.34 6.97
C VAL A 139 -13.86 4.30 6.10
N LEU A 140 -14.54 5.08 5.26
CA LEU A 140 -13.87 5.98 4.31
C LEU A 140 -13.03 7.07 5.01
N GLU A 141 -13.39 7.45 6.24
CA GLU A 141 -12.65 8.44 7.02
C GLU A 141 -11.32 7.92 7.62
N ASP A 142 -11.08 6.60 7.56
CA ASP A 142 -9.89 5.95 8.13
C ASP A 142 -8.71 5.86 7.15
N GLY A 143 -8.79 6.59 6.04
CA GLY A 143 -7.74 6.68 5.02
C GLY A 143 -7.93 5.68 3.88
N PHE A 144 -6.85 5.42 3.15
CA PHE A 144 -6.86 4.51 2.02
C PHE A 144 -7.03 3.06 2.47
N GLN A 145 -7.94 2.34 1.82
CA GLN A 145 -8.16 0.92 2.03
C GLN A 145 -7.65 0.14 0.83
N VAL A 146 -6.55 -0.59 0.99
CA VAL A 146 -6.04 -1.55 0.02
C VAL A 146 -6.75 -2.88 0.24
N CYS A 147 -7.39 -3.38 -0.80
CA CYS A 147 -8.01 -4.71 -0.80
C CYS A 147 -7.09 -5.65 -1.57
N GLN A 148 -6.29 -6.43 -0.84
CA GLN A 148 -5.39 -7.41 -1.45
C GLN A 148 -6.12 -8.73 -1.65
N ALA A 149 -6.40 -9.09 -2.90
CA ALA A 149 -6.95 -10.40 -3.25
C ALA A 149 -5.81 -11.39 -3.56
N ILE A 150 -4.98 -11.64 -2.55
CA ILE A 150 -3.84 -12.55 -2.63
C ILE A 150 -4.08 -13.70 -1.65
N VAL A 151 -3.88 -14.92 -2.14
CA VAL A 151 -4.01 -16.15 -1.36
C VAL A 151 -2.72 -16.37 -0.56
N THR A 152 -2.82 -16.48 0.77
CA THR A 152 -1.66 -16.68 1.65
C THR A 152 -1.42 -18.17 1.85
N LEU A 153 -0.30 -18.69 1.34
CA LEU A 153 0.07 -20.08 1.57
C LEU A 153 0.43 -20.29 3.05
N THR A 154 -0.32 -21.14 3.72
CA THR A 154 0.07 -21.66 5.04
C THR A 154 1.31 -22.54 4.92
N VAL A 155 2.16 -22.58 5.95
CA VAL A 155 3.44 -23.33 5.96
C VAL A 155 3.25 -24.82 5.63
N ASN A 156 2.12 -25.41 6.03
CA ASN A 156 1.73 -26.79 5.69
C ASN A 156 1.51 -27.02 4.17
N SER A 157 1.16 -25.97 3.42
CA SER A 157 0.93 -26.01 1.97
C SER A 157 2.26 -25.97 1.19
N ILE A 158 3.35 -25.48 1.81
CA ILE A 158 4.71 -25.40 1.23
C ILE A 158 5.46 -26.73 1.37
N ILE A 159 5.35 -27.40 2.53
CA ILE A 159 6.09 -28.66 2.83
C ILE A 159 5.63 -29.84 1.95
N ARG A 160 4.46 -29.76 1.32
CA ARG A 160 3.84 -30.90 0.62
C ARG A 160 4.18 -31.12 -0.86
N GLN A 161 5.02 -30.31 -1.54
CA GLN A 161 5.01 -30.33 -3.03
C GLN A 161 6.38 -30.24 -3.76
N PRO A 162 6.76 -31.25 -4.58
CA PRO A 162 8.01 -31.23 -5.36
C PRO A 162 7.92 -30.82 -6.85
N THR A 163 6.74 -30.60 -7.49
CA THR A 163 6.69 -30.54 -8.98
C THR A 163 5.67 -29.58 -9.66
N GLY A 164 5.31 -28.41 -9.08
CA GLY A 164 4.46 -27.44 -9.79
C GLY A 164 4.70 -25.97 -9.41
N THR A 165 4.50 -25.03 -10.34
CA THR A 165 4.67 -23.58 -10.07
C THR A 165 3.47 -23.01 -9.29
N PHE A 166 3.75 -22.16 -8.30
CA PHE A 166 2.74 -21.55 -7.43
C PHE A 166 1.69 -20.71 -8.19
N GLU A 167 2.12 -20.04 -9.25
CA GLU A 167 1.27 -19.28 -10.17
C GLU A 167 0.17 -20.17 -10.78
N ALA A 168 0.54 -21.37 -11.21
CA ALA A 168 -0.33 -22.26 -11.94
C ALA A 168 -1.48 -22.81 -11.09
N ARG A 169 -1.24 -23.04 -9.80
CA ARG A 169 -2.18 -23.69 -8.87
C ARG A 169 -2.97 -22.74 -7.99
N PHE A 170 -2.37 -21.66 -7.53
CA PHE A 170 -3.00 -20.73 -6.58
C PHE A 170 -3.34 -19.39 -7.23
N GLY A 171 -2.37 -18.77 -7.91
CA GLY A 171 -2.56 -17.47 -8.57
C GLY A 171 -3.72 -17.48 -9.56
N ARG A 172 -3.70 -18.40 -10.54
CA ARG A 172 -4.76 -18.46 -11.56
C ARG A 172 -6.16 -18.74 -11.01
N ARG A 173 -6.27 -19.56 -9.95
CA ARG A 173 -7.56 -19.88 -9.32
C ARG A 173 -8.10 -18.70 -8.53
N ALA A 174 -7.24 -18.04 -7.75
CA ALA A 174 -7.57 -16.82 -7.02
C ALA A 174 -8.02 -15.70 -7.95
N THR A 175 -7.23 -15.42 -9.00
CA THR A 175 -7.56 -14.40 -10.00
C THR A 175 -8.87 -14.70 -10.68
N ARG A 176 -9.13 -15.95 -11.08
CA ARG A 176 -10.40 -16.32 -11.72
C ARG A 176 -11.59 -16.08 -10.79
N ALA A 177 -11.52 -16.59 -9.55
CA ALA A 177 -12.57 -16.41 -8.57
C ALA A 177 -12.86 -14.94 -8.28
N LEU A 178 -11.82 -14.12 -8.13
CA LEU A 178 -11.94 -12.68 -7.93
C LEU A 178 -12.58 -11.98 -9.13
N VAL A 179 -12.13 -12.27 -10.35
CA VAL A 179 -12.67 -11.65 -11.58
C VAL A 179 -14.14 -12.02 -11.77
N ASP A 180 -14.50 -13.29 -11.55
CA ASP A 180 -15.89 -13.73 -11.69
C ASP A 180 -16.79 -13.08 -10.64
N TRP A 181 -16.31 -12.93 -9.40
CA TRP A 181 -17.02 -12.19 -8.36
C TRP A 181 -17.15 -10.70 -8.68
N LEU A 182 -16.07 -10.05 -9.14
CA LEU A 182 -16.12 -8.63 -9.52
C LEU A 182 -17.14 -8.39 -10.63
N ARG A 183 -17.22 -9.26 -11.64
CA ARG A 183 -18.25 -9.17 -12.69
C ARG A 183 -19.66 -9.17 -12.11
N GLN A 184 -19.96 -10.12 -11.22
CA GLN A 184 -21.27 -10.20 -10.55
C GLN A 184 -21.58 -8.96 -9.73
N VAL A 185 -20.58 -8.45 -9.00
CA VAL A 185 -20.71 -7.21 -8.20
C VAL A 185 -20.94 -6.02 -9.12
N PHE A 186 -20.12 -5.80 -10.15
CA PHE A 186 -20.26 -4.65 -11.05
C PHE A 186 -21.55 -4.68 -11.87
N ASP A 187 -22.01 -5.85 -12.31
CA ASP A 187 -23.31 -6.01 -12.97
C ASP A 187 -24.47 -5.65 -12.02
N SER A 188 -24.30 -5.88 -10.71
CA SER A 188 -25.28 -5.51 -9.68
C SER A 188 -25.15 -4.05 -9.20
N PHE A 189 -23.96 -3.44 -9.33
CA PHE A 189 -23.60 -2.11 -8.80
C PHE A 189 -23.47 -1.01 -9.86
N SER A 190 -24.09 -1.16 -11.04
CA SER A 190 -24.23 -0.07 -12.03
C SER A 190 -24.80 1.25 -11.44
N TYR A 191 -25.37 1.22 -10.23
CA TYR A 191 -25.86 2.39 -9.50
C TYR A 191 -24.84 3.12 -8.59
N LEU A 192 -23.67 2.55 -8.27
CA LEU A 192 -22.73 3.16 -7.31
C LEU A 192 -21.50 3.80 -7.96
N LEU A 193 -21.18 3.42 -9.20
CA LEU A 193 -20.04 3.97 -9.96
C LEU A 193 -20.21 5.46 -10.30
N PHE A 194 -21.44 5.97 -10.32
CA PHE A 194 -21.75 7.38 -10.62
C PHE A 194 -21.60 8.35 -9.44
N LYS A 195 -21.23 7.88 -8.24
CA LYS A 195 -21.06 8.77 -7.06
C LYS A 195 -19.62 9.13 -6.72
N LEU A 196 -18.64 8.71 -7.53
CA LEU A 196 -17.21 8.92 -7.26
C LEU A 196 -16.41 9.51 -8.44
N VAL A 197 -17.08 10.13 -9.40
CA VAL A 197 -16.43 11.08 -10.34
C VAL A 197 -16.76 12.50 -9.93
#